data_AF-A0A373BZ04-F1
#
_entry.id   AF-A0A373BZ04-F1
#
_cell.length_a   1.000
_cell.length_b   1.000
_cell.length_c   1.000
_cell.angle_alpha   90.00
_cell.angle_beta   90.00
_cell.angle_gamma   90.00
#
_symmetry.space_group_name_H-M   'P 1'
#
loop_
_entity.id
_entity.type
_entity.pdbx_description
1 polymer ?
#
loop_
_entity_poly.entity_id
_entity_poly.type
_entity_poly.pdbx_seq_one_letter_code
_entity_poly.pdbx_strand_id
1 'polypeptide(L)'
;MNKKYSRYITGALILIMVFVAAIRMQNAASVGIDFNDTRIVITGPSGTEPFSIDYREIQSITLIDNYNSGTKVSGVQNRRLYYGTFHNDVYGTYALCAVPSIPSAIEIRTKNGIILFNYESEKVTAALSTSLTEFVSEKQQ
;
A
#
# COMPACT_ATOMS: atom_id res chain seq x y z
N MET A 1 24.56 -8.72 -1.78
CA MET A 1 24.12 -7.30 -1.74
C MET A 1 25.12 -6.50 -0.89
N ASN A 2 25.70 -5.42 -1.41
CA ASN A 2 26.72 -4.66 -0.67
C ASN A 2 26.07 -3.97 0.56
N LYS A 3 26.53 -4.31 1.77
CA LYS A 3 26.00 -3.79 3.07
C LYS A 3 25.89 -2.26 3.15
N LYS A 4 26.66 -1.52 2.34
CA LYS A 4 26.57 -0.06 2.25
C LYS A 4 25.30 0.41 1.54
N TYR A 5 24.90 -0.23 0.43
CA TYR A 5 23.71 0.17 -0.34
C TYR A 5 22.42 -0.13 0.42
N SER A 6 22.34 -1.28 1.10
CA SER A 6 21.21 -1.62 1.98
C SER A 6 20.96 -0.50 3.02
N ARG A 7 22.01 0.04 3.66
CA ARG A 7 21.88 1.14 4.63
C ARG A 7 21.35 2.45 4.03
N TYR A 8 21.74 2.80 2.81
CA TYR A 8 21.24 4.02 2.14
C TYR A 8 19.79 3.85 1.69
N ILE A 9 19.41 2.64 1.26
CA ILE A 9 18.05 2.29 0.85
C ILE A 9 17.11 2.25 2.06
N THR A 10 17.50 1.60 3.16
CA THR A 10 16.73 1.65 4.41
C THR A 10 16.58 3.09 4.90
N GLY A 11 17.64 3.91 4.79
CA GLY A 11 17.58 5.34 5.10
C GLY A 11 16.59 6.11 4.24
N ALA A 12 16.59 5.87 2.92
CA ALA A 12 15.66 6.51 1.99
C ALA A 12 14.20 6.06 2.22
N LEU A 13 13.98 4.78 2.53
CA LEU A 13 12.68 4.23 2.92
C LEU A 13 12.13 4.88 4.18
N ILE A 14 12.95 4.95 5.24
CA ILE A 14 12.57 5.62 6.49
C ILE A 14 12.25 7.09 6.20
N LEU A 15 13.04 7.75 5.36
CA LEU A 15 12.82 9.16 5.04
C LEU A 15 11.54 9.38 4.22
N ILE A 16 11.23 8.50 3.26
CA ILE A 16 9.95 8.49 2.53
C ILE A 16 8.80 8.23 3.50
N MET A 17 8.89 7.22 4.37
CA MET A 17 7.85 6.90 5.36
C MET A 17 7.61 8.05 6.35
N VAL A 18 8.67 8.71 6.84
CA VAL A 18 8.59 9.87 7.73
C VAL A 18 7.95 11.06 7.01
N PHE A 19 8.32 11.29 5.75
CA PHE A 19 7.74 12.37 4.94
C PHE A 19 6.25 12.13 4.67
N VAL A 20 5.90 10.88 4.34
CA VAL A 20 4.53 10.39 4.20
C VAL A 20 3.73 10.62 5.48
N ALA A 21 4.24 10.19 6.63
CA ALA A 21 3.61 10.38 7.94
C ALA A 21 3.42 11.86 8.30
N ALA A 22 4.42 12.72 8.01
CA ALA A 22 4.34 14.15 8.26
C ALA A 22 3.26 14.85 7.40
N ILE A 23 3.02 14.38 6.17
CA ILE A 23 1.92 14.86 5.32
C ILE A 23 0.55 14.39 5.86
N ARG A 24 0.48 13.19 6.46
CA ARG A 24 -0.73 12.69 7.14
C ARG A 24 -1.13 13.52 8.36
N MET A 25 -0.16 14.10 9.09
CA MET A 25 -0.47 14.98 10.23
C MET A 25 -1.14 16.31 9.82
N GLN A 26 -0.98 16.73 8.56
CA GLN A 26 -1.53 18.00 8.06
C GLN A 26 -2.91 17.85 7.39
N ASN A 27 -3.27 16.65 6.95
CA ASN A 27 -4.56 16.36 6.34
C ASN A 27 -5.35 15.41 7.24
N ALA A 28 -6.44 15.89 7.84
CA ALA A 28 -7.39 15.09 8.63
C ALA A 28 -8.14 13.99 7.84
N ALA A 29 -7.61 13.55 6.70
CA ALA A 29 -8.01 12.33 6.03
C ALA A 29 -7.28 11.15 6.71
N SER A 30 -8.00 10.49 7.60
CA SER A 30 -7.64 9.40 8.51
C SER A 30 -7.13 8.09 7.86
N VAL A 31 -6.49 8.18 6.69
CA VAL A 31 -5.85 7.03 6.05
C VAL A 31 -4.37 7.02 6.39
N GLY A 32 -3.88 5.91 6.93
CA GLY A 32 -2.47 5.70 7.28
C GLY A 32 -1.98 4.37 6.73
N ILE A 33 -0.72 4.33 6.31
CA ILE A 33 0.00 3.10 6.00
C ILE A 33 1.17 3.05 6.98
N ASP A 34 1.13 2.10 7.90
CA ASP A 34 2.20 1.81 8.85
C ASP A 34 2.98 0.58 8.36
N PHE A 35 4.30 0.68 8.44
CA PHE A 35 5.23 -0.39 8.08
C PHE A 35 5.98 -0.79 9.34
N ASN A 36 5.40 -1.73 10.07
CA ASN A 36 5.95 -2.23 11.32
C ASN A 36 7.03 -3.27 10.99
N ASP A 37 7.66 -3.84 12.03
CA ASP A 37 8.75 -4.80 11.84
C ASP A 37 8.33 -6.12 11.19
N THR A 38 7.05 -6.49 11.30
CA THR A 38 6.51 -7.80 10.87
C THR A 38 5.39 -7.69 9.84
N ARG A 39 4.75 -6.53 9.71
CA ARG A 39 3.56 -6.37 8.89
C ARG A 39 3.38 -4.95 8.38
N ILE A 40 2.64 -4.82 7.29
CA ILE A 40 2.06 -3.57 6.80
C ILE A 40 0.67 -3.42 7.41
N VAL A 41 0.32 -2.26 7.94
CA VAL A 41 -1.03 -1.95 8.42
C VAL A 41 -1.59 -0.75 7.67
N ILE A 42 -2.69 -0.93 6.95
CA ILE A 42 -3.38 0.13 6.22
C ILE A 42 -4.65 0.47 6.98
N THR A 43 -4.66 1.61 7.65
CA THR A 43 -5.80 2.14 8.40
C THR A 43 -6.58 3.11 7.53
N GLY A 44 -7.91 3.02 7.56
CA GLY A 44 -8.81 3.91 6.85
C GLY A 44 -9.58 4.84 7.78
N PRO A 45 -10.55 5.59 7.23
CA PRO A 45 -11.36 6.50 8.03
C PRO A 45 -12.13 5.83 9.16
N SER A 46 -12.49 6.59 10.19
CA SER A 46 -13.24 6.10 11.35
C SER A 46 -14.47 5.29 10.93
N GLY A 47 -14.65 4.11 11.52
CA GLY A 47 -15.72 3.17 11.17
C GLY A 47 -15.38 2.22 10.02
N THR A 48 -14.11 2.18 9.57
CA THR A 48 -13.60 1.17 8.65
C THR A 48 -12.59 0.26 9.34
N GLU A 49 -12.57 -1.01 8.94
CA GLU A 49 -11.63 -2.00 9.47
C GLU A 49 -10.24 -1.85 8.81
N PRO A 50 -9.14 -1.87 9.60
CA PRO A 50 -7.80 -1.83 9.07
C PRO A 50 -7.42 -3.12 8.34
N PHE A 51 -6.58 -3.01 7.31
CA PHE A 51 -5.96 -4.15 6.66
C PHE A 51 -4.57 -4.39 7.23
N SER A 52 -4.22 -5.65 7.51
CA SER A 52 -2.89 -6.03 7.97
C SER A 52 -2.30 -7.11 7.06
N ILE A 53 -1.03 -6.94 6.69
CA ILE A 53 -0.31 -7.81 5.76
C ILE A 53 0.99 -8.25 6.41
N ASP A 54 1.10 -9.51 6.82
CA ASP A 54 2.38 -10.03 7.31
C ASP A 54 3.36 -10.17 6.14
N TYR A 55 4.59 -9.70 6.31
CA TYR A 55 5.61 -9.80 5.26
C TYR A 55 5.84 -11.24 4.80
N ARG A 56 5.68 -12.23 5.69
CA ARG A 56 5.85 -13.65 5.37
C ARG A 56 4.71 -14.24 4.54
N GLU A 57 3.58 -13.54 4.47
CA GLU A 57 2.43 -13.97 3.66
C GLU A 57 2.47 -13.38 2.24
N ILE A 58 3.29 -12.36 2.01
CA ILE A 58 3.45 -11.71 0.71
C ILE A 58 4.12 -12.69 -0.27
N GLN A 59 3.46 -12.96 -1.38
CA GLN A 59 3.95 -13.80 -2.47
C GLN A 59 4.56 -12.96 -3.58
N SER A 60 3.97 -11.81 -3.89
CA SER A 60 4.48 -10.89 -4.91
C SER A 60 4.04 -9.47 -4.64
N ILE A 61 4.87 -8.52 -5.08
CA ILE A 61 4.58 -7.09 -5.11
C ILE A 61 4.80 -6.62 -6.55
N THR A 62 3.83 -5.94 -7.14
CA THR A 62 3.89 -5.50 -8.54
C THR A 62 3.28 -4.12 -8.69
N LEU A 63 3.96 -3.22 -9.38
CA LEU A 63 3.37 -1.95 -9.81
C LEU A 63 2.50 -2.23 -11.03
N ILE A 64 1.22 -1.89 -10.95
CA ILE A 64 0.26 -2.01 -12.03
C ILE A 64 -0.21 -0.63 -12.49
N ASP A 65 -0.44 -0.50 -13.79
CA ASP A 65 -1.02 0.70 -14.39
C ASP A 65 -2.51 0.51 -14.63
N ASN A 66 -3.27 1.61 -14.53
CA ASN A 66 -4.70 1.68 -14.83
C ASN A 66 -5.52 0.59 -14.09
N TYR A 67 -5.38 0.49 -12.78
CA TYR A 67 -6.16 -0.48 -12.01
C TYR A 67 -7.67 -0.20 -12.14
N ASN A 68 -8.47 -1.26 -12.20
CA ASN A 68 -9.92 -1.16 -12.16
C ASN A 68 -10.41 -1.46 -10.74
N SER A 69 -11.08 -0.50 -10.09
CA SER A 69 -11.64 -0.68 -8.74
C SER A 69 -12.83 -1.65 -8.70
N GLY A 70 -13.51 -1.87 -9.83
CA GLY A 70 -14.78 -2.59 -9.85
C GLY A 70 -15.83 -1.98 -8.93
N THR A 71 -16.57 -2.84 -8.22
CA THR A 71 -17.70 -2.45 -7.35
C THR A 71 -17.30 -2.51 -5.88
N LYS A 72 -17.67 -1.48 -5.10
CA LYS A 72 -17.48 -1.49 -3.65
C LYS A 72 -18.39 -2.51 -2.99
N VAL A 73 -17.82 -3.38 -2.17
CA VAL A 73 -18.53 -4.31 -1.27
C VAL A 73 -18.70 -3.69 0.12
N SER A 74 -17.64 -3.12 0.69
CA SER A 74 -17.67 -2.47 2.01
C SER A 74 -16.65 -1.32 2.10
N GLY A 75 -16.84 -0.40 3.05
CA GLY A 75 -15.96 0.75 3.29
C GLY A 75 -16.38 2.04 2.58
N VAL A 76 -15.39 2.86 2.23
CA VAL A 76 -15.53 4.23 1.71
C VAL A 76 -15.19 4.26 0.22
N GLN A 77 -16.07 4.89 -0.57
CA GLN A 77 -15.81 5.20 -1.97
C GLN A 77 -16.28 6.64 -2.24
N ASN A 78 -15.35 7.54 -2.50
CA ASN A 78 -15.64 8.92 -2.89
C ASN A 78 -14.55 9.45 -3.85
N ARG A 79 -14.68 10.68 -4.32
CA ARG A 79 -13.75 11.30 -5.29
C ARG A 79 -12.29 11.39 -4.82
N ARG A 80 -12.04 11.35 -3.50
CA ARG A 80 -10.70 11.50 -2.91
C ARG A 80 -10.10 10.18 -2.47
N LEU A 81 -10.93 9.19 -2.15
CA LEU A 81 -10.48 7.94 -1.54
C LEU A 81 -11.42 6.78 -1.85
N TYR A 82 -10.80 5.67 -2.25
CA TYR A 82 -11.35 4.33 -2.20
C TYR A 82 -10.64 3.57 -1.08
N TYR A 83 -11.40 3.12 -0.09
CA TYR A 83 -10.87 2.35 1.05
C TYR A 83 -11.87 1.28 1.44
N GLY A 84 -11.47 0.01 1.47
CA GLY A 84 -12.34 -1.07 1.93
C GLY A 84 -12.24 -2.31 1.07
N THR A 85 -13.32 -3.09 1.03
CA THR A 85 -13.40 -4.30 0.21
C THR A 85 -14.10 -4.01 -1.10
N PHE A 86 -13.50 -4.43 -2.20
CA PHE A 86 -13.97 -4.24 -3.56
C PHE A 86 -14.02 -5.57 -4.31
N HIS A 87 -14.77 -5.60 -5.40
CA HIS A 87 -14.90 -6.78 -6.25
C HIS A 87 -14.78 -6.42 -7.73
N ASN A 88 -13.96 -7.16 -8.48
CA ASN A 88 -13.88 -7.08 -9.93
C ASN A 88 -13.56 -8.46 -10.54
N ASP A 89 -13.69 -8.59 -11.87
CA ASP A 89 -13.49 -9.87 -12.57
C ASP A 89 -12.01 -10.33 -12.61
N VAL A 90 -11.06 -9.44 -12.33
CA VAL A 90 -9.62 -9.72 -12.38
C VAL A 90 -9.11 -10.32 -11.07
N TYR A 91 -9.55 -9.77 -9.94
CA TYR A 91 -9.07 -10.09 -8.60
C TYR A 91 -10.11 -10.82 -7.75
N GLY A 92 -11.35 -10.94 -8.22
CA GLY A 92 -12.46 -11.35 -7.36
C GLY A 92 -12.66 -10.31 -6.26
N THR A 93 -12.77 -10.75 -5.01
CA THR A 93 -12.89 -9.86 -3.84
C THR A 93 -11.53 -9.54 -3.24
N TYR A 94 -11.21 -8.26 -3.08
CA TYR A 94 -9.89 -7.78 -2.66
C TYR A 94 -9.99 -6.51 -1.82
N ALA A 95 -8.91 -6.17 -1.11
CA ALA A 95 -8.85 -4.90 -0.38
C ALA A 95 -8.26 -3.79 -1.26
N LEU A 96 -8.83 -2.60 -1.17
CA LEU A 96 -8.39 -1.44 -1.93
C LEU A 96 -8.16 -0.26 -0.99
N CYS A 97 -7.02 0.43 -1.15
CA CYS A 97 -6.72 1.71 -0.54
C CYS A 97 -6.08 2.65 -1.57
N ALA A 98 -6.88 3.40 -2.31
CA ALA A 98 -6.40 4.19 -3.42
C ALA A 98 -7.00 5.59 -3.49
N VAL A 99 -6.19 6.54 -3.92
CA VAL A 99 -6.62 7.85 -4.42
C VAL A 99 -7.09 7.66 -5.87
N PRO A 100 -8.38 7.90 -6.18
CA PRO A 100 -8.95 7.56 -7.49
C PRO A 100 -8.33 8.30 -8.68
N SER A 101 -7.74 9.47 -8.44
CA SER A 101 -7.08 10.27 -9.48
C SER A 101 -5.71 9.74 -9.89
N ILE A 102 -5.17 8.75 -9.18
CA ILE A 102 -3.88 8.11 -9.49
C ILE A 102 -4.20 6.76 -10.15
N PRO A 103 -3.88 6.57 -11.44
CA PRO A 103 -4.25 5.36 -12.17
C PRO A 103 -3.37 4.15 -11.86
N SER A 104 -2.14 4.37 -11.41
CA SER A 104 -1.23 3.31 -10.97
C SER A 104 -1.48 2.89 -9.52
N ALA A 105 -1.21 1.62 -9.21
CA ALA A 105 -1.31 1.05 -7.88
C ALA A 105 -0.26 -0.05 -7.65
N ILE A 106 0.08 -0.27 -6.38
CA ILE A 106 0.86 -1.40 -5.92
C ILE A 106 -0.10 -2.55 -5.67
N GLU A 107 0.07 -3.63 -6.42
CA GLU A 107 -0.55 -4.92 -6.16
C GLU A 107 0.33 -5.72 -5.19
N ILE A 108 -0.24 -6.11 -4.05
CA ILE A 108 0.33 -7.10 -3.15
C ILE A 108 -0.54 -8.35 -3.22
N ARG A 109 0.05 -9.46 -3.67
CA ARG A 109 -0.57 -10.78 -3.55
C ARG A 109 -0.06 -11.46 -2.31
N THR A 110 -0.99 -11.98 -1.52
CA THR A 110 -0.70 -12.76 -0.32
C THR A 110 -1.31 -14.15 -0.45
N LYS A 111 -0.96 -15.05 0.47
CA LYS A 111 -1.65 -16.35 0.58
C LYS A 111 -3.16 -16.23 0.81
N ASN A 112 -3.61 -15.13 1.42
CA ASN A 112 -4.97 -14.96 1.93
C ASN A 112 -5.82 -13.99 1.08
N GLY A 113 -5.24 -13.37 0.05
CA GLY A 113 -5.95 -12.41 -0.79
C GLY A 113 -5.04 -11.37 -1.45
N ILE A 114 -5.68 -10.42 -2.13
CA ILE A 114 -5.02 -9.36 -2.89
C ILE A 114 -5.33 -8.01 -2.25
N ILE A 115 -4.32 -7.15 -2.22
CA ILE A 115 -4.43 -5.79 -1.72
C ILE A 115 -3.85 -4.85 -2.77
N LEU A 116 -4.65 -3.87 -3.19
CA LEU A 116 -4.21 -2.80 -4.07
C LEU A 116 -4.15 -1.50 -3.29
N PHE A 117 -3.05 -0.76 -3.41
CA PHE A 117 -3.01 0.59 -2.87
C PHE A 117 -2.11 1.51 -3.69
N ASN A 118 -2.42 2.80 -3.65
CA ASN A 118 -1.55 3.83 -4.23
C ASN A 118 -1.38 4.98 -3.25
N TYR A 119 -0.40 5.83 -3.52
CA TYR A 119 0.01 6.85 -2.56
C TYR A 119 0.49 8.12 -3.26
N GLU A 120 -0.19 9.25 -2.97
CA GLU A 120 0.17 10.65 -3.31
C GLU A 120 0.30 10.99 -4.80
N SER A 121 1.08 10.24 -5.58
CA SER A 121 1.22 10.36 -7.03
C SER A 121 1.70 9.05 -7.64
N GLU A 122 1.68 8.94 -8.97
CA GLU A 122 2.24 7.78 -9.67
C GLU A 122 3.74 7.59 -9.40
N LYS A 123 4.49 8.70 -9.39
CA LYS A 123 5.94 8.68 -9.13
C LYS A 123 6.25 8.18 -7.71
N VAL A 124 5.49 8.65 -6.72
CA VAL A 124 5.66 8.21 -5.32
C VAL A 124 5.21 6.76 -5.16
N THR A 125 4.11 6.36 -5.81
CA THR A 125 3.62 4.98 -5.82
C THR A 125 4.66 4.03 -6.44
N ALA A 126 5.28 4.40 -7.56
CA ALA A 126 6.32 3.59 -8.19
C ALA A 126 7.58 3.47 -7.32
N ALA A 127 8.05 4.58 -6.73
CA ALA A 127 9.18 4.56 -5.82
C ALA A 127 8.89 3.68 -4.59
N LEU A 128 7.69 3.82 -4.01
CA LEU A 128 7.24 3.00 -2.88
C LEU A 128 7.16 1.52 -3.25
N SER A 129 6.69 1.18 -4.45
CA SER A 129 6.66 -0.21 -4.93
C SER A 129 8.05 -0.85 -4.93
N THR A 130 9.03 -0.17 -5.54
CA THR A 130 10.42 -0.67 -5.62
C THR A 130 10.98 -0.89 -4.24
N SER A 131 10.86 0.11 -3.37
CA SER A 131 11.43 0.04 -2.03
C SER A 131 10.71 -0.98 -1.14
N LEU A 132 9.40 -1.15 -1.30
CA LEU A 132 8.65 -2.17 -0.57
C LEU A 132 9.06 -3.59 -0.97
N THR A 133 9.25 -3.84 -2.27
CA THR A 133 9.73 -5.14 -2.77
C THR A 133 11.07 -5.53 -2.15
N GLU A 134 12.01 -4.59 -2.10
CA GLU A 134 13.32 -4.80 -1.47
C GLU A 134 13.18 -5.05 0.04
N PHE A 135 12.40 -4.23 0.74
CA PHE A 135 12.19 -4.36 2.18
C PHE A 135 11.55 -5.69 2.59
N VAL A 136 10.52 -6.12 1.86
CA VAL A 136 9.86 -7.41 2.11
C VAL A 136 10.82 -8.58 1.85
N SER A 137 11.64 -8.48 0.80
CA SER A 137 12.66 -9.49 0.50
C SER A 137 13.70 -9.62 1.62
N GLU A 138 14.06 -8.53 2.30
CA GLU A 138 14.94 -8.57 3.48
C GLU A 138 14.23 -9.17 4.71
N LYS A 139 12.93 -8.91 4.91
CA LYS A 139 12.14 -9.40 6.05
C LYS A 139 11.74 -10.88 5.93
N GLN A 140 11.80 -11.45 4.74
CA GLN A 140 11.51 -12.86 4.47
C GLN A 140 12.74 -13.79 4.56
N GLN A 141 13.95 -13.23 4.70
CA GLN A 141 15.20 -13.97 4.94
C GLN A 141 15.34 -14.35 6.41
#